data_AF-A0A0V1DPF5-F1
#
_entry.id   AF-A0A0V1DPF5-F1
#
_cell.length_a   1.000
_cell.length_b   1.000
_cell.length_c   1.000
_cell.angle_alpha   90.00
_cell.angle_beta   90.00
_cell.angle_gamma   90.00
#
_symmetry.space_group_name_H-M   'P 1'
#
loop_
_entity.id
_entity.type
_entity.pdbx_description
1 polymer ?
#
loop_
_entity_poly.entity_id
_entity_poly.type
_entity_poly.pdbx_seq_one_letter_code
_entity_poly.pdbx_strand_id
1 'polypeptide(L)' 'MAYFSLNEEEWKVFCLLMKKMYCNIDFTENEVVLVLDKAQLAFQDEGTLLEIDAPVSICGDIHGQYYD' A
#
# COMPACT_ATOMS: atom_id res chain seq x y z
N MET A 1 11.16 17.90 5.92
CA MET A 1 10.39 17.30 4.82
C MET A 1 9.26 16.52 5.47
N ALA A 2 8.01 16.84 5.13
CA ALA A 2 6.89 16.03 5.61
C ALA A 2 6.94 14.71 4.83
N TYR A 3 7.11 13.61 5.54
CA TYR A 3 7.00 12.28 4.95
C TYR A 3 5.54 12.04 4.58
N PHE A 4 5.29 11.34 3.47
CA PHE A 4 3.98 10.78 3.18
C PHE A 4 3.39 10.13 4.44
N SER A 5 2.17 10.54 4.79
CA SER A 5 1.42 9.95 5.89
C SER A 5 -0.07 9.98 5.56
N LEU A 6 -0.78 8.95 5.99
CA LEU A 6 -2.23 8.89 5.90
C LEU A 6 -2.84 9.50 7.16
N ASN A 7 -3.89 10.29 7.00
CA ASN A 7 -4.69 10.71 8.14
C ASN A 7 -5.61 9.58 8.64
N GLU A 8 -6.27 9.77 9.80
CA GLU A 8 -7.09 8.74 10.42
C GLU A 8 -8.27 8.28 9.55
N GLU A 9 -8.87 9.19 8.78
CA GLU A 9 -9.99 8.89 7.89
C GLU A 9 -9.52 8.09 6.67
N GLU A 10 -8.41 8.49 6.05
CA GLU A 10 -7.78 7.74 4.97
C GLU A 10 -7.37 6.35 5.44
N TRP A 11 -6.78 6.23 6.62
CA TRP A 11 -6.40 4.94 7.19
C TRP A 11 -7.60 3.98 7.28
N LYS A 12 -8.75 4.47 7.77
CA LYS A 12 -9.99 3.68 7.84
C LYS A 12 -10.46 3.22 6.47
N VAL A 13 -10.36 4.07 5.44
CA VAL A 13 -10.67 3.69 4.06
C VAL A 13 -9.75 2.57 3.58
N PHE A 14 -8.44 2.69 3.77
CA PHE A 14 -7.49 1.65 3.37
C PHE A 14 -7.71 0.33 4.12
N CYS A 15 -8.06 0.35 5.42
CA CYS A 15 -8.45 -0.86 6.13
C CYS A 15 -9.69 -1.53 5.51
N LEU A 16 -10.69 -0.75 5.08
CA LEU A 16 -11.87 -1.28 4.41
C LEU A 16 -11.51 -1.91 3.06
N LEU A 17 -10.66 -1.26 2.27
CA LEU A 17 -10.18 -1.78 0.99
C LEU A 17 -9.39 -3.08 1.17
N MET A 18 -8.48 -3.14 2.15
CA MET A 18 -7.74 -4.36 2.48
C MET A 18 -8.69 -5.52 2.84
N LYS A 19 -9.74 -5.25 3.63
CA LYS A 19 -10.77 -6.25 3.93
C LYS A 19 -11.52 -6.70 2.67
N LYS A 20 -11.78 -5.78 1.75
CA LYS A 20 -12.43 -6.05 0.46
C LYS A 20 -11.58 -7.01 -0.39
N MET A 21 -10.26 -6.79 -0.47
CA MET A 21 -9.32 -7.73 -1.12
C MET A 21 -9.38 -9.11 -0.46
N TYR A 22 -9.30 -9.14 0.88
CA TYR A 22 -9.25 -10.40 1.63
C TYR A 22 -10.52 -11.23 1.47
N CYS A 23 -11.67 -10.56 1.39
CA CYS A 23 -12.96 -11.21 1.14
C CYS A 23 -13.25 -11.43 -0.34
N ASN A 24 -12.28 -11.19 -1.24
CA ASN A 24 -12.40 -11.39 -2.67
C ASN A 24 -13.60 -10.64 -3.30
N ILE A 25 -13.82 -9.41 -2.86
CA ILE A 25 -14.88 -8.51 -3.34
C ILE A 25 -14.30 -7.55 -4.39
N ASP A 26 -14.99 -7.39 -5.51
CA ASP A 26 -14.53 -6.55 -6.63
C ASP A 26 -14.41 -5.07 -6.29
N PHE A 27 -13.31 -4.47 -6.74
CA PHE A 27 -13.04 -3.05 -6.61
C PHE A 27 -13.74 -2.25 -7.71
N THR A 28 -14.20 -1.06 -7.37
CA THR A 28 -14.58 -0.04 -8.33
C THR A 28 -13.33 0.62 -8.89
N GLU A 29 -13.41 1.17 -10.10
CA GLU A 29 -12.29 1.90 -10.73
C GLU A 29 -11.75 3.01 -9.82
N ASN A 30 -12.63 3.79 -9.20
CA ASN A 30 -12.22 4.88 -8.29
C ASN A 30 -11.46 4.37 -7.05
N GLU A 31 -11.83 3.21 -6.50
CA GLU A 31 -11.09 2.62 -5.39
C GLU A 31 -9.68 2.16 -5.82
N VAL A 32 -9.56 1.61 -7.03
CA VAL A 32 -8.25 1.23 -7.58
C VAL A 32 -7.38 2.45 -7.82
N VAL A 33 -7.93 3.49 -8.47
CA VAL A 33 -7.22 4.77 -8.72
C VAL A 33 -6.75 5.39 -7.41
N LEU A 34 -7.59 5.41 -6.38
CA LEU A 34 -7.21 5.92 -5.05
C LEU A 34 -5.98 5.19 -4.46
N VAL A 35 -5.94 3.85 -4.55
CA VAL A 35 -4.81 3.06 -4.06
C VAL A 35 -3.54 3.37 -4.86
N LEU A 36 -3.65 3.43 -6.19
CA LEU A 36 -2.52 3.71 -7.07
C LEU A 36 -1.94 5.11 -6.86
N ASP A 37 -2.79 6.13 -6.73
CA ASP A 37 -2.36 7.51 -6.49
C ASP A 37 -1.60 7.64 -5.16
N LYS A 38 -2.10 7.00 -4.10
CA LYS A 38 -1.43 7.02 -2.78
C LYS A 38 -0.11 6.26 -2.80
N ALA A 39 -0.06 5.11 -3.46
CA ALA A 39 1.19 4.35 -3.64
C ALA A 39 2.22 5.16 -4.44
N GLN A 40 1.79 5.81 -5.53
CA GLN A 40 2.66 6.67 -6.32
C GLN A 40 3.28 7.80 -5.48
N LEU A 41 2.48 8.49 -4.66
CA LEU A 41 2.99 9.54 -3.77
C LEU A 41 4.00 9.00 -2.76
N ALA A 42 3.74 7.84 -2.15
CA ALA A 42 4.66 7.21 -1.21
C ALA A 42 6.02 6.89 -1.86
N PHE A 43 6.01 6.30 -3.06
CA PHE A 43 7.24 5.99 -3.78
C PHE A 43 7.99 7.23 -4.29
N GLN A 44 7.28 8.32 -4.62
CA GLN A 44 7.91 9.57 -5.05
C GLN A 44 8.63 10.31 -3.92
N ASP A 45 8.20 10.13 -2.67
CA ASP A 45 8.84 10.67 -1.48
C ASP A 45 10.13 9.90 -1.11
N GLU A 46 10.35 8.72 -1.69
CA GLU A 46 11.47 7.82 -1.43
C GLU A 46 12.58 7.92 -2.49
N GLY A 47 13.82 7.63 -2.07
CA GLY A 47 14.96 7.57 -2.99
C GLY A 47 15.13 6.19 -3.65
N THR A 48 15.84 6.13 -4.76
CA THR A 48 16.12 4.86 -5.48
C THR A 48 16.83 3.81 -4.62
N LEU A 49 17.67 4.25 -3.68
CA LEU A 49 18.35 3.38 -2.71
C LEU A 49 17.80 3.68 -1.32
N LEU A 50 17.13 2.70 -0.71
CA LEU A 50 16.62 2.79 0.65
C LEU A 50 17.62 2.22 1.65
N GLU A 51 17.75 2.88 2.79
CA GLU A 51 18.50 2.40 3.95
C GLU A 51 17.50 2.01 5.05
N ILE A 52 17.50 0.73 5.44
CA ILE A 52 16.55 0.17 6.41
C ILE A 52 17.33 -0.50 7.54
N ASP A 53 17.06 -0.09 8.77
CA ASP A 53 17.67 -0.68 9.97
C ASP A 53 17.00 -2.00 10.36
N ALA A 54 17.78 -2.91 10.95
CA ALA A 54 17.25 -4.16 11.50
C ALA A 54 16.43 -3.92 12.79
N PRO A 55 15.40 -4.74 13.08
CA PRO A 55 15.00 -5.95 12.35
C PRO A 55 14.08 -5.66 11.16
N VAL A 56 14.31 -6.37 10.06
CA VAL A 56 13.50 -6.31 8.84
C VAL A 56 13.26 -7.71 8.29
N SER A 57 12.07 -7.93 7.73
CA SER A 57 11.75 -9.15 6.98
C SER A 57 11.91 -8.87 5.49
N ILE A 58 12.70 -9.69 4.79
CA ILE A 58 12.94 -9.55 3.36
C ILE A 58 12.10 -10.61 2.62
N CYS A 59 11.21 -10.17 1.75
CA CYS A 59 10.38 -11.02 0.90
C CYS A 59 10.82 -10.87 -0.57
N GLY A 60 10.80 -11.98 -1.31
CA GLY A 60 11.07 -12.01 -2.75
C GLY A 60 9.80 -11.85 -3.59
N ASP A 61 9.76 -12.51 -4.74
CA ASP A 61 8.65 -12.39 -5.70
C ASP A 61 7.32 -12.90 -5.12
N ILE A 62 6.26 -12.12 -5.32
CA ILE A 62 4.90 -12.44 -4.86
C ILE A 62 4.04 -13.06 -5.98
N HIS A 63 4.32 -12.72 -7.25
CA HIS A 63 3.62 -13.25 -8.44
C HIS A 63 2.08 -13.23 -8.42
N GLY A 64 1.46 -12.31 -7.67
CA GLY A 64 -0.01 -12.21 -7.58
C GLY A 64 -0.67 -13.35 -6.80
N GLN A 65 0.11 -14.11 -6.03
CA GLN A 65 -0.38 -15.21 -5.20
C GLN A 65 -0.92 -14.67 -3.86
N TYR A 66 -2.11 -14.07 -3.90
CA TYR A 66 -2.65 -13.32 -2.74
C TYR A 66 -2.87 -14.14 -1.45
N TYR A 67 -3.14 -15.45 -1.57
CA TYR A 67 -3.46 -16.31 -0.43
C TYR A 67 -2.25 -17.02 0.19
N ASP A 68 -1.06 -16.91 -0.42
CA ASP A 68 0.19 -17.44 0.11
C ASP A 68 0.81 -16.47 1.13
#